data_AF-K2NVN3-F1
#
_entry.id   AF-K2NVN3-F1
#
_cell.length_a   1.000
_cell.length_b   1.000
_cell.length_c   1.000
_cell.angle_alpha   90.00
_cell.angle_beta   90.00
_cell.angle_gamma   90.00
#
_symmetry.space_group_name_H-M   'P 1'
#
loop_
_entity.id
_entity.type
_entity.pdbx_description
1 polymer ?
#
loop_
_entity_poly.entity_id
_entity_poly.type
_entity_poly.pdbx_seq_one_letter_code
_entity_poly.pdbx_strand_id
1 'polypeptide(L)'
;MHKFTGDENWSLLIAIPKNSEHFQNILECSRGSLMVGHTDPQLFHWFKQLGTLPPRAIVSGPLELLSGDMQQEAWEKTFSRHPIIHNIAHDMWIRQESKTDEEVVTIERREREEDERRMRRMSSSDWRAKFKDRERNPTNNAEEDEERPIYVIKPETFALLRLQPDVKLWMNVISHTQRVWEPVIPDPDPLCRCTPRFLRMLNLARQKLVPSLNMNFALKLTNAFIFEIDKEGLWAMGTQENLHGNSSGMDGTVREEWTELRLEFGKGQVIQTEQEMEWWVRGLTKLGAPEMSQSNSQVEDAGMNPEDYDYRHI
;
A
#
# COMPACT_ATOMS: atom_id res chain seq x y z
N MET A 1 -10.26 6.30 1.65
CA MET A 1 -11.73 6.13 1.51
C MET A 1 -12.37 6.50 2.83
N HIS A 2 -13.56 7.10 2.81
CA HIS A 2 -14.28 7.51 4.01
C HIS A 2 -15.78 7.27 3.85
N LYS A 3 -16.45 6.84 4.91
CA LYS A 3 -17.91 6.72 4.95
C LYS A 3 -18.43 7.80 5.90
N PHE A 4 -19.10 8.80 5.35
CA PHE A 4 -19.67 9.87 6.18
C PHE A 4 -20.82 9.33 7.03
N THR A 5 -21.06 10.00 8.15
CA THR A 5 -22.17 9.65 9.03
C THR A 5 -23.50 9.86 8.30
N GLY A 6 -24.27 8.78 8.12
CA GLY A 6 -25.55 8.81 7.38
C GLY A 6 -25.46 8.40 5.90
N ASP A 7 -24.25 8.23 5.36
CA ASP A 7 -24.08 7.69 4.00
C ASP A 7 -24.21 6.17 3.99
N GLU A 8 -24.91 5.64 2.99
CA GLU A 8 -25.01 4.19 2.76
C GLU A 8 -23.70 3.61 2.19
N ASN A 9 -22.99 4.39 1.38
CA ASN A 9 -21.84 3.96 0.58
C ASN A 9 -20.55 4.70 0.95
N TRP A 10 -19.41 4.07 0.66
CA TRP A 10 -18.11 4.69 0.83
C TRP A 10 -17.86 5.79 -0.21
N SER A 11 -17.08 6.80 0.17
CA SER A 11 -16.67 7.91 -0.68
C SER A 11 -15.15 7.94 -0.86
N LEU A 12 -14.73 8.38 -2.05
CA LEU A 12 -13.33 8.69 -2.34
C LEU A 12 -13.03 10.11 -1.87
N LEU A 13 -12.13 10.22 -0.90
CA LEU A 13 -11.64 11.50 -0.42
C LEU A 13 -10.26 11.77 -0.98
N ILE A 14 -10.05 13.03 -1.37
CA ILE A 14 -8.80 13.50 -1.93
C ILE A 14 -8.41 14.76 -1.15
N ALA A 15 -7.21 14.77 -0.57
CA ALA A 15 -6.63 15.95 0.06
C ALA A 15 -5.58 16.53 -0.88
N ILE A 16 -5.72 17.81 -1.23
CA ILE A 16 -4.81 18.49 -2.17
C ILE A 16 -4.32 19.79 -1.54
N PRO A 17 -3.01 20.12 -1.62
CA PRO A 17 -2.52 21.44 -1.26
C PRO A 17 -3.21 22.54 -2.08
N LYS A 18 -3.67 23.61 -1.42
CA LYS A 18 -4.36 24.73 -2.09
C LYS A 18 -3.45 25.52 -3.04
N ASN A 19 -2.13 25.41 -2.89
CA ASN A 19 -1.17 26.02 -3.81
C ASN A 19 -0.88 25.16 -5.06
N SER A 20 -1.48 23.98 -5.19
CA SER A 20 -1.28 23.11 -6.36
C SER A 20 -2.09 23.54 -7.58
N GLU A 21 -1.56 23.23 -8.77
CA GLU A 21 -2.28 23.40 -10.04
C GLU A 21 -3.58 22.58 -10.07
N HIS A 22 -3.58 21.39 -9.46
CA HIS A 22 -4.78 20.56 -9.36
C HIS A 22 -5.91 21.27 -8.61
N PHE A 23 -5.61 22.02 -7.54
CA PHE A 23 -6.62 22.78 -6.84
C PHE A 23 -7.19 23.91 -7.72
N GLN A 24 -6.34 24.63 -8.46
CA GLN A 24 -6.81 25.68 -9.39
C GLN A 24 -7.72 25.10 -10.49
N ASN A 25 -7.32 23.97 -11.08
CA ASN A 25 -8.12 23.28 -12.10
C ASN A 25 -9.50 22.87 -11.57
N ILE A 26 -9.60 22.49 -10.30
CA ILE A 26 -10.86 22.06 -9.68
C ILE A 26 -11.79 23.25 -9.41
N LEU A 27 -11.24 24.42 -9.11
CA LEU A 27 -12.03 25.66 -8.99
C LEU A 27 -12.67 26.06 -10.33
N GLU A 28 -11.99 25.79 -11.44
CA GLU A 28 -12.53 26.04 -12.80
C GLU A 28 -13.46 24.92 -13.27
N CYS A 29 -13.16 23.67 -12.91
CA CYS A 29 -13.91 22.49 -13.34
C CYS A 29 -14.06 21.48 -12.20
N SER A 30 -15.27 21.35 -11.68
CA SER A 30 -15.60 20.42 -10.60
C SER A 30 -15.74 18.95 -11.05
N ARG A 31 -15.10 18.55 -12.16
CA ARG A 31 -15.14 17.16 -12.66
C ARG A 31 -13.74 16.58 -12.63
N GLY A 32 -13.63 15.34 -12.14
CA GLY A 32 -12.36 14.65 -12.02
C GLY A 32 -12.45 13.18 -12.38
N SER A 33 -11.29 12.59 -12.61
CA SER A 33 -11.11 11.16 -12.75
C SER A 33 -9.93 10.70 -11.92
N LEU A 34 -10.14 9.68 -11.08
CA LEU A 34 -9.09 8.97 -10.36
C LEU A 34 -8.78 7.67 -11.12
N MET A 35 -7.53 7.52 -11.53
CA MET A 35 -7.03 6.28 -12.12
C MET A 35 -6.27 5.48 -11.07
N VAL A 36 -6.68 4.23 -10.86
CA VAL A 36 -6.05 3.28 -9.94
C VAL A 36 -5.39 2.18 -10.75
N GLY A 37 -4.12 1.92 -10.50
CA GLY A 37 -3.33 0.87 -11.13
C GLY A 37 -2.52 0.09 -10.10
N HIS A 38 -1.64 -0.78 -10.59
CA HIS A 38 -0.74 -1.55 -9.73
C HIS A 38 0.31 -0.64 -9.10
N THR A 39 0.33 -0.56 -7.77
CA THR A 39 1.17 0.39 -7.04
C THR A 39 2.37 -0.24 -6.34
N ASP A 40 2.58 -1.56 -6.40
CA ASP A 40 3.70 -2.18 -5.70
C ASP A 40 5.05 -1.79 -6.34
N PRO A 41 5.89 -0.97 -5.68
CA PRO A 41 7.18 -0.54 -6.21
C PRO A 41 8.17 -1.70 -6.33
N GLN A 42 7.99 -2.79 -5.58
CA GLN A 42 8.83 -3.99 -5.72
C GLN A 42 8.48 -4.75 -6.98
N LEU A 43 7.27 -4.61 -7.52
CA LEU A 43 6.91 -5.16 -8.82
C LEU A 43 7.41 -4.29 -9.98
N PHE A 44 7.92 -3.08 -9.71
CA PHE A 44 8.40 -2.12 -10.72
C PHE A 44 9.49 -2.68 -11.65
N HIS A 45 10.39 -3.53 -11.15
CA HIS A 45 11.41 -4.16 -12.00
C HIS A 45 10.79 -5.17 -12.99
N TRP A 46 9.71 -5.86 -12.60
CA TRP A 46 8.90 -6.68 -13.52
C TRP A 46 8.06 -5.81 -14.46
N PHE A 47 7.59 -4.66 -13.98
CA PHE A 47 6.84 -3.70 -14.78
C PHE A 47 7.68 -3.10 -15.92
N LYS A 48 8.99 -2.91 -15.72
CA LYS A 48 9.91 -2.54 -16.81
C LYS A 48 9.93 -3.57 -17.94
N GLN A 49 9.71 -4.85 -17.66
CA GLN A 49 9.62 -5.89 -18.70
C GLN A 49 8.25 -5.91 -19.40
N LEU A 50 7.19 -5.50 -18.70
CA LEU A 50 5.81 -5.45 -19.21
C LEU A 50 5.55 -4.25 -20.13
N GLY A 51 6.35 -3.18 -20.07
CA GLY A 51 6.25 -2.00 -20.94
C GLY A 51 5.10 -1.04 -20.58
N THR A 52 3.89 -1.56 -20.36
CA THR A 52 2.72 -0.80 -19.88
C THR A 52 1.76 -1.74 -19.14
N LEU A 53 1.39 -1.40 -17.90
CA LEU A 53 0.24 -2.02 -17.24
C LEU A 53 -1.00 -1.15 -17.46
N PRO A 54 -2.12 -1.74 -17.88
CA PRO A 54 -3.34 -0.96 -17.99
C PRO A 54 -3.81 -0.50 -16.60
N PRO A 55 -4.41 0.70 -16.49
CA PRO A 55 -5.10 1.09 -15.28
C PRO A 55 -6.21 0.08 -14.97
N ARG A 56 -6.27 -0.37 -13.71
CA ARG A 56 -7.23 -1.37 -13.25
C ARG A 56 -8.63 -0.80 -13.15
N ALA A 57 -8.71 0.43 -12.68
CA ALA A 57 -9.96 1.16 -12.64
C ALA A 57 -9.74 2.64 -12.91
N ILE A 58 -10.68 3.25 -13.60
CA ILE A 58 -10.84 4.69 -13.69
C ILE A 58 -12.19 5.00 -13.08
N VAL A 59 -12.19 5.78 -12.01
CA VAL A 59 -13.40 6.29 -11.36
C VAL A 59 -13.54 7.76 -11.71
N SER A 60 -14.66 8.14 -12.30
CA SER A 60 -14.92 9.52 -12.74
C SER A 60 -16.23 10.03 -12.19
N GLY A 61 -16.28 11.32 -11.90
CA GLY A 61 -17.48 12.00 -11.41
C GLY A 61 -17.19 13.41 -10.89
N PRO A 62 -18.18 14.06 -10.29
CA PRO A 62 -18.00 15.38 -9.72
C PRO A 62 -17.12 15.34 -8.47
N LEU A 63 -16.31 16.39 -8.33
CA LEU A 63 -15.51 16.69 -7.16
C LEU A 63 -16.23 17.78 -6.36
N GLU A 64 -16.60 17.44 -5.15
CA GLU A 64 -17.23 18.35 -4.19
C GLU A 64 -16.17 18.84 -3.20
N LEU A 65 -16.02 20.16 -3.08
CA LEU A 65 -15.17 20.76 -2.05
C LEU A 65 -15.88 20.69 -0.69
N LEU A 66 -15.30 19.92 0.23
CA LEU A 66 -15.84 19.77 1.58
C LEU A 66 -15.64 21.06 2.38
N SER A 67 -16.65 21.40 3.18
CA SER A 67 -16.64 22.55 4.08
C SER A 67 -17.33 22.21 5.40
N GLY A 68 -17.11 23.02 6.43
CA GLY A 68 -17.75 22.88 7.74
C GLY A 68 -17.48 21.52 8.40
N ASP A 69 -18.51 20.96 9.01
CA ASP A 69 -18.42 19.72 9.80
C ASP A 69 -17.90 18.53 8.99
N MET A 70 -18.28 18.42 7.71
CA MET A 70 -17.81 17.34 6.83
C MET A 70 -16.30 17.42 6.56
N GLN A 71 -15.77 18.64 6.42
CA GLN A 71 -14.33 18.86 6.24
C GLN A 71 -13.57 18.46 7.51
N GLN A 72 -14.07 18.88 8.68
CA GLN A 72 -13.45 18.56 9.96
C GLN A 72 -13.44 17.05 10.22
N GLU A 73 -14.59 16.39 10.02
CA GLU A 73 -14.71 14.94 10.17
C GLU A 73 -13.73 14.19 9.25
N ALA A 74 -13.71 14.56 7.97
CA ALA A 74 -12.81 13.95 6.98
C ALA A 74 -11.34 14.13 7.36
N TRP A 75 -10.96 15.33 7.81
CA TRP A 75 -9.61 15.62 8.23
C TRP A 75 -9.18 14.76 9.43
N GLU A 76 -9.96 14.80 10.50
CA GLU A 76 -9.64 14.14 11.77
C GLU A 76 -9.55 12.62 11.61
N LYS A 77 -10.53 12.02 10.90
CA LYS A 77 -10.63 10.55 10.76
C LYS A 77 -9.74 9.97 9.67
N THR A 78 -9.50 10.70 8.57
CA THR A 78 -8.81 10.14 7.39
C THR A 78 -7.41 10.69 7.18
N PHE A 79 -7.20 12.00 7.33
CA PHE A 79 -5.97 12.65 6.84
C PHE A 79 -4.97 13.04 7.94
N SER A 80 -5.44 13.32 9.15
CA SER A 80 -4.60 13.80 10.28
C SER A 80 -3.38 12.92 10.57
N ARG A 81 -3.51 11.60 10.37
CA ARG A 81 -2.46 10.60 10.61
C ARG A 81 -1.91 9.98 9.32
N HIS A 82 -2.28 10.51 8.15
CA HIS A 82 -1.92 9.90 6.88
C HIS A 82 -0.44 10.20 6.53
N PRO A 83 0.44 9.20 6.37
CA PRO A 83 1.89 9.43 6.19
C PRO A 83 2.26 10.37 5.04
N ILE A 84 1.53 10.30 3.93
CA ILE A 84 1.76 11.20 2.78
C ILE A 84 1.42 12.66 3.12
N ILE A 85 0.41 12.93 3.95
CA ILE A 85 0.08 14.30 4.38
C ILE A 85 1.21 14.87 5.24
N HIS A 86 1.78 14.03 6.11
CA HIS A 86 2.95 14.34 6.92
C HIS A 86 4.17 14.68 6.04
N ASN A 87 4.44 13.89 5.00
CA ASN A 87 5.50 14.17 4.03
C ASN A 87 5.28 15.48 3.27
N ILE A 88 4.06 15.71 2.74
CA ILE A 88 3.73 16.95 2.03
C ILE A 88 3.89 18.16 2.95
N ALA A 89 3.40 18.06 4.20
CA ALA A 89 3.53 19.13 5.18
C ALA A 89 5.00 19.43 5.51
N HIS A 90 5.84 18.40 5.61
CA HIS A 90 7.28 18.55 5.78
C HIS A 90 7.95 19.24 4.57
N ASP A 91 7.56 18.88 3.34
CA ASP A 91 8.09 19.51 2.13
C ASP A 91 7.70 21.00 2.05
N MET A 92 6.42 21.31 2.33
CA MET A 92 5.95 22.69 2.41
C MET A 92 6.66 23.48 3.51
N TRP A 93 6.97 22.81 4.63
CA TRP A 93 7.74 23.38 5.73
C TRP A 93 9.17 23.76 5.32
N ILE A 94 9.87 22.85 4.64
CA ILE A 94 11.23 23.10 4.10
C ILE A 94 11.21 24.27 3.11
N ARG A 95 10.17 24.37 2.28
CA ARG A 95 10.01 25.43 1.27
C ARG A 95 9.51 26.76 1.84
N GLN A 96 9.26 26.84 3.15
CA GLN A 96 8.70 28.02 3.83
C GLN A 96 7.31 28.44 3.30
N GLU A 97 6.60 27.53 2.64
CA GLU A 97 5.26 27.79 2.08
C GLU A 97 4.16 27.74 3.15
N SER A 98 4.46 27.19 4.33
CA SER A 98 3.50 26.98 5.41
C SER A 98 3.64 27.94 6.60
N LYS A 99 4.65 28.83 6.61
CA LYS A 99 4.99 29.65 7.80
C LYS A 99 4.32 31.02 7.74
N THR A 100 3.68 31.45 8.83
CA THR A 100 3.37 32.86 9.08
C THR A 100 4.48 33.48 9.93
N ASP A 101 4.71 34.80 9.83
CA ASP A 101 5.81 35.48 10.52
C ASP A 101 5.81 35.28 12.06
N GLU A 102 4.63 35.18 12.67
CA GLU A 102 4.48 34.95 14.12
C GLU A 102 4.80 33.51 14.56
N GLU A 103 4.58 32.53 13.67
CA GLU A 103 4.85 31.13 13.93
C GLU A 103 6.31 30.77 13.73
N VAL A 104 7.03 31.48 12.84
CA VAL A 104 8.49 31.34 12.69
C VAL A 104 9.17 31.48 14.04
N VAL A 105 8.82 32.51 14.81
CA VAL A 105 9.42 32.77 16.13
C VAL A 105 9.08 31.68 17.15
N THR A 106 7.83 31.21 17.15
CA THR A 106 7.39 30.18 18.10
C THR A 106 8.01 28.82 17.79
N ILE A 107 8.24 28.53 16.51
CA ILE A 107 8.76 27.24 16.06
C ILE A 107 10.28 27.21 16.09
N GLU A 108 10.99 28.30 15.78
CA GLU A 108 12.44 28.42 16.04
C GLU A 108 12.76 28.21 17.53
N ARG A 109 11.87 28.67 18.41
CA ARG A 109 11.99 28.40 19.85
C ARG A 109 11.83 26.91 20.15
N ARG A 110 10.88 26.23 19.50
CA ARG A 110 10.62 24.79 19.67
C ARG A 110 11.74 23.91 19.10
N GLU A 111 12.26 24.26 17.92
CA GLU A 111 13.45 23.66 17.31
C GLU A 111 14.65 23.77 18.24
N ARG A 112 14.90 24.96 18.79
CA ARG A 112 15.98 25.18 19.75
C ARG A 112 15.79 24.38 21.04
N GLU A 113 14.56 24.31 21.57
CA GLU A 113 14.24 23.51 22.76
C GLU A 113 14.42 22.00 22.51
N GLU A 114 14.09 21.50 21.32
CA GLU A 114 14.23 20.09 20.94
C GLU A 114 15.69 19.71 20.64
N ASP A 115 16.44 20.57 19.94
CA ASP A 115 17.88 20.41 19.74
C ASP A 115 18.63 20.46 21.08
N GLU A 116 18.25 21.34 22.00
CA GLU A 116 18.78 21.34 23.37
C GLU A 116 18.43 20.03 24.11
N ARG A 117 17.22 19.50 23.97
CA ARG A 117 16.85 18.19 24.53
C ARG A 117 17.68 17.07 23.91
N ARG A 118 17.88 17.07 22.59
CA ARG A 118 18.70 16.09 21.86
C ARG A 118 20.17 16.15 22.32
N MET A 119 20.73 17.34 22.47
CA MET A 119 22.08 17.55 23.01
C MET A 119 22.19 17.09 24.47
N ARG A 120 21.18 17.34 25.31
CA ARG A 120 21.12 16.80 26.70
C ARG A 120 21.05 15.28 26.73
N ARG A 121 20.31 14.65 25.80
CA ARG A 121 20.25 13.18 25.64
C ARG A 121 21.61 12.60 25.24
N MET A 122 22.32 13.25 24.31
CA MET A 122 23.65 12.81 23.85
C MET A 122 24.78 13.11 24.86
N SER A 123 24.63 14.15 25.69
CA SER A 123 25.61 14.55 26.72
C SER A 123 25.52 13.71 28.00
N SER A 124 24.52 12.85 28.15
CA SER A 124 24.39 11.94 29.29
C SER A 124 25.29 10.72 29.10
N SER A 125 26.33 10.60 29.93
CA SER A 125 27.26 9.46 29.99
C SER A 125 26.59 8.10 30.29
N ASP A 126 25.28 8.07 30.53
CA ASP A 126 24.49 6.91 30.94
C ASP A 126 23.60 6.33 29.83
N TRP A 127 23.74 6.77 28.58
CA TRP A 127 22.90 6.28 27.48
C TRP A 127 22.93 4.75 27.34
N ARG A 128 24.10 4.12 27.56
CA ARG A 128 24.28 2.66 27.55
C ARG A 128 23.55 1.95 28.71
N ALA A 129 23.52 2.57 29.88
CA ALA A 129 22.84 2.03 31.07
C ALA A 129 21.32 2.11 30.91
N LYS A 130 20.81 3.24 30.38
CA LYS A 130 19.39 3.43 30.08
C LYS A 130 18.90 2.53 28.95
N PHE A 131 19.74 2.21 27.96
CA PHE A 131 19.37 1.29 26.87
C PHE A 131 19.16 -0.14 27.37
N LYS A 132 20.05 -0.63 28.25
CA LYS A 132 19.94 -1.96 28.85
C LYS A 132 18.77 -2.11 29.82
N ASP A 133 18.44 -1.04 30.54
CA ASP A 133 17.27 -1.01 31.44
C ASP A 133 15.95 -0.94 30.64
N ARG A 134 15.97 -0.29 29.47
CA ARG A 134 14.86 -0.21 28.50
C ARG A 134 14.54 -1.54 27.80
N GLU A 135 15.55 -2.35 27.44
CA GLU A 135 15.32 -3.72 26.94
C GLU A 135 14.67 -4.61 27.99
N ARG A 136 14.89 -4.32 29.27
CA ARG A 136 14.40 -5.12 30.39
C ARG A 136 13.01 -4.68 30.87
N ASN A 137 12.64 -3.41 30.65
CA ASN A 137 11.36 -2.81 30.99
C ASN A 137 10.87 -1.88 29.86
N PRO A 138 10.12 -2.37 28.86
CA PRO A 138 9.48 -1.51 27.88
C PRO A 138 8.44 -0.63 28.59
N THR A 139 8.76 0.64 28.80
CA THR A 139 7.84 1.60 29.39
C THR A 139 6.69 1.88 28.42
N ASN A 140 5.44 1.82 28.88
CA ASN A 140 4.21 2.20 28.17
C ASN A 140 4.13 3.69 27.75
N ASN A 141 5.20 4.47 27.91
CA ASN A 141 5.29 5.88 27.54
C ASN A 141 5.86 6.07 26.12
N ALA A 142 5.23 5.48 25.11
CA ALA A 142 5.58 5.72 23.70
C ALA A 142 5.48 7.21 23.31
N GLU A 143 4.68 8.01 24.04
CA GLU A 143 4.51 9.46 23.78
C GLU A 143 5.75 10.32 24.10
N GLU A 144 6.70 9.84 24.91
CA GLU A 144 7.91 10.60 25.29
C GLU A 144 9.10 10.36 24.35
N ASP A 145 9.09 9.25 23.60
CA ASP A 145 10.16 8.81 22.71
C ASP A 145 9.87 9.06 21.21
N GLU A 146 8.63 9.37 20.82
CA GLU A 146 8.34 9.89 19.48
C GLU A 146 8.90 11.32 19.35
N GLU A 147 10.01 11.48 18.61
CA GLU A 147 10.42 12.78 18.08
C GLU A 147 9.22 13.34 17.31
N ARG A 148 8.50 14.29 17.93
CA ARG A 148 7.33 14.87 17.30
C ARG A 148 7.84 15.67 16.12
N PRO A 149 7.30 15.46 14.91
CA PRO A 149 7.72 16.24 13.77
C PRO A 149 7.64 17.73 14.09
N ILE A 150 8.74 18.43 13.85
CA ILE A 150 8.90 19.87 14.10
C ILE A 150 7.99 20.70 13.16
N TYR A 151 7.47 20.11 12.08
CA TYR A 151 6.54 20.75 11.17
C TYR A 151 5.10 20.71 11.70
N VAL A 152 4.36 21.79 11.47
CA VAL A 152 2.94 21.91 11.81
C VAL A 152 2.12 21.55 10.59
N ILE A 153 1.27 20.52 10.70
CA ILE A 153 0.26 20.24 9.68
C ILE A 153 -0.90 21.21 9.89
N LYS A 154 -1.11 22.07 8.91
CA LYS A 154 -2.20 23.04 8.87
C LYS A 154 -3.36 22.49 8.04
N PRO A 155 -4.48 22.05 8.63
CA PRO A 155 -5.62 21.57 7.86
C PRO A 155 -6.09 22.57 6.80
N GLU A 156 -5.97 23.86 7.10
CA GLU A 156 -6.38 24.96 6.23
C GLU A 156 -5.53 25.13 4.96
N THR A 157 -4.32 24.56 4.91
CA THR A 157 -3.49 24.58 3.69
C THR A 157 -3.92 23.53 2.67
N PHE A 158 -4.77 22.60 3.08
CA PHE A 158 -5.32 21.55 2.23
C PHE A 158 -6.79 21.85 1.89
N ALA A 159 -7.15 21.58 0.64
CA ALA A 159 -8.52 21.43 0.21
C ALA A 159 -8.90 19.94 0.28
N LEU A 160 -10.03 19.64 0.91
CA LEU A 160 -10.56 18.28 0.96
C LEU A 160 -11.68 18.15 -0.04
N LEU A 161 -11.57 17.17 -0.91
CA LEU A 161 -12.51 16.91 -1.98
C LEU A 161 -13.14 15.54 -1.80
N ARG A 162 -14.43 15.45 -2.06
CA ARG A 162 -15.16 14.21 -2.20
C ARG A 162 -15.40 13.96 -3.69
N LEU A 163 -14.86 12.87 -4.23
CA LEU A 163 -15.22 12.38 -5.56
C LEU A 163 -16.46 11.50 -5.42
N GLN A 164 -17.58 11.95 -5.97
CA GLN A 164 -18.79 11.15 -6.07
C GLN A 164 -18.73 10.35 -7.39
N PRO A 165 -18.67 9.01 -7.35
CA PRO A 165 -18.50 8.21 -8.56
C PRO A 165 -19.76 8.20 -9.44
N ASP A 166 -19.67 8.71 -10.67
CA ASP A 166 -20.74 8.59 -11.68
C ASP A 166 -20.51 7.39 -12.59
N VAL A 167 -19.24 7.16 -12.93
CA VAL A 167 -18.81 6.14 -13.89
C VAL A 167 -17.56 5.47 -13.37
N LYS A 168 -17.54 4.15 -13.40
CA LYS A 168 -16.33 3.33 -13.21
C LYS A 168 -16.06 2.57 -14.49
N LEU A 169 -14.89 2.77 -15.06
CA LEU A 169 -14.31 1.86 -16.03
C LEU A 169 -13.39 0.92 -15.27
N TRP A 170 -13.48 -0.37 -15.52
CA TRP A 170 -12.55 -1.34 -14.97
C TRP A 170 -12.17 -2.37 -16.02
N MET A 171 -10.95 -2.87 -15.96
CA MET A 171 -10.49 -3.90 -16.89
C MET A 171 -10.66 -5.27 -16.27
N ASN A 172 -11.34 -6.16 -16.99
CA ASN A 172 -11.49 -7.54 -16.56
C ASN A 172 -10.24 -8.37 -16.94
N VAL A 173 -10.27 -9.64 -16.55
CA VAL A 173 -9.15 -10.59 -16.69
C VAL A 173 -8.73 -10.88 -18.14
N ILE A 174 -9.63 -10.64 -19.10
CA ILE A 174 -9.38 -10.75 -20.54
C ILE A 174 -9.04 -9.39 -21.17
N SER A 175 -8.66 -8.41 -20.34
CA SER A 175 -8.28 -7.06 -20.77
C SER A 175 -9.38 -6.30 -21.53
N HIS A 176 -10.65 -6.68 -21.35
CA HIS A 176 -11.78 -5.90 -21.81
C HIS A 176 -12.16 -4.86 -20.79
N THR A 177 -12.26 -3.61 -21.24
CA THR A 177 -12.81 -2.53 -20.42
C THR A 177 -14.31 -2.72 -20.25
N GLN A 178 -14.73 -2.88 -19.02
CA GLN A 178 -16.13 -2.88 -18.62
C GLN A 178 -16.49 -1.52 -18.04
N ARG A 179 -17.70 -1.06 -18.36
CA ARG A 179 -18.26 0.20 -17.86
C ARG A 179 -19.38 -0.09 -16.88
N VAL A 180 -19.29 0.53 -15.72
CA VAL A 180 -20.30 0.50 -14.67
C VAL A 180 -20.81 1.92 -14.47
N TRP A 181 -22.12 2.09 -14.60
CA TRP A 181 -22.83 3.32 -14.29
C TRP A 181 -23.19 3.33 -12.81
N GLU A 182 -23.11 4.50 -12.17
CA GLU A 182 -23.42 4.70 -10.74
C GLU A 182 -22.71 3.69 -9.84
N PRO A 183 -21.36 3.60 -9.91
CA PRO A 183 -20.62 2.56 -9.23
C PRO A 183 -20.64 2.79 -7.71
N VAL A 184 -21.02 1.74 -6.98
CA VAL A 184 -20.93 1.70 -5.53
C VAL A 184 -19.54 1.27 -5.09
N ILE A 185 -18.99 1.96 -4.09
CA ILE A 185 -17.75 1.54 -3.43
C ILE A 185 -18.12 0.59 -2.29
N PRO A 186 -17.77 -0.70 -2.40
CA PRO A 186 -18.13 -1.70 -1.41
C PRO A 186 -17.34 -1.50 -0.12
N ASP A 187 -17.75 -2.22 0.92
CA ASP A 187 -16.97 -2.31 2.15
C ASP A 187 -15.56 -2.84 1.87
N PRO A 188 -14.55 -2.36 2.63
CA PRO A 188 -13.18 -2.82 2.46
C PRO A 188 -13.09 -4.31 2.72
N ASP A 189 -12.26 -4.99 1.92
CA ASP A 189 -11.98 -6.41 2.11
C ASP A 189 -11.37 -6.65 3.51
N PRO A 190 -11.80 -7.70 4.25
CA PRO A 190 -11.27 -8.00 5.59
C PRO A 190 -9.74 -8.14 5.63
N LEU A 191 -9.13 -8.58 4.53
CA LEU A 191 -7.69 -8.81 4.42
C LEU A 191 -6.91 -7.57 3.99
N CYS A 192 -7.58 -6.47 3.58
CA CYS A 192 -6.93 -5.32 2.95
C CYS A 192 -5.75 -4.74 3.77
N ARG A 193 -5.81 -4.81 5.11
CA ARG A 193 -4.74 -4.32 6.00
C ARG A 193 -3.52 -5.24 6.04
N CYS A 194 -3.73 -6.55 5.97
CA CYS A 194 -2.63 -7.54 6.02
C CYS A 194 -2.15 -7.97 4.63
N THR A 195 -2.91 -7.72 3.55
CA THR A 195 -2.56 -8.08 2.17
C THR A 195 -1.15 -7.66 1.76
N PRO A 196 -0.66 -6.43 2.03
CA PRO A 196 0.71 -6.04 1.66
C PRO A 196 1.80 -6.95 2.26
N ARG A 197 1.61 -7.43 3.50
CA ARG A 197 2.54 -8.36 4.17
C ARG A 197 2.60 -9.69 3.44
N PHE A 198 1.44 -10.25 3.07
CA PHE A 198 1.33 -11.52 2.37
C PHE A 198 1.86 -11.46 0.93
N LEU A 199 1.55 -10.39 0.20
CA LEU A 199 2.10 -10.15 -1.14
C LEU A 199 3.62 -10.15 -1.11
N ARG A 200 4.22 -9.41 -0.18
CA ARG A 200 5.67 -9.36 0.01
C ARG A 200 6.24 -10.74 0.32
N MET A 201 5.67 -11.45 1.29
CA MET A 201 6.16 -12.78 1.68
C MET A 201 6.13 -13.77 0.51
N LEU A 202 5.03 -13.82 -0.25
CA LEU A 202 4.88 -14.72 -1.39
C LEU A 202 5.84 -14.37 -2.54
N ASN A 203 5.98 -13.09 -2.86
CA ASN A 203 6.85 -12.63 -3.95
C ASN A 203 8.34 -12.73 -3.61
N LEU A 204 8.73 -12.59 -2.34
CA LEU A 204 10.13 -12.84 -1.91
C LEU A 204 10.49 -14.33 -2.01
N ALA A 205 9.56 -15.23 -1.73
CA ALA A 205 9.74 -16.68 -1.82
C ALA A 205 9.56 -17.24 -3.24
N ARG A 206 9.95 -16.48 -4.28
CA ARG A 206 9.64 -16.77 -5.70
C ARG A 206 10.08 -18.16 -6.17
N GLN A 207 11.22 -18.64 -5.72
CA GLN A 207 11.74 -19.99 -6.07
C GLN A 207 10.75 -21.10 -5.69
N LYS A 208 9.95 -20.89 -4.64
CA LYS A 208 8.91 -21.82 -4.20
C LYS A 208 7.54 -21.45 -4.73
N LEU A 209 7.27 -20.17 -4.99
CA LEU A 209 5.98 -19.67 -5.45
C LEU A 209 5.54 -20.35 -6.76
N VAL A 210 6.35 -20.26 -7.82
CA VAL A 210 5.96 -20.78 -9.15
C VAL A 210 5.69 -22.30 -9.13
N PRO A 211 6.57 -23.15 -8.56
CA PRO A 211 6.27 -24.57 -8.39
C PRO A 211 5.01 -24.84 -7.57
N SER A 212 4.80 -24.08 -6.49
CA SER A 212 3.59 -24.21 -5.65
C SER A 212 2.32 -23.89 -6.42
N LEU A 213 2.32 -22.81 -7.21
CA LEU A 213 1.18 -22.43 -8.03
C LEU A 213 0.90 -23.47 -9.11
N ASN A 214 1.94 -23.95 -9.79
CA ASN A 214 1.81 -25.00 -10.81
C ASN A 214 1.20 -26.29 -10.24
N MET A 215 1.65 -26.72 -9.06
CA MET A 215 1.16 -27.94 -8.42
C MET A 215 -0.28 -27.80 -7.89
N ASN A 216 -0.59 -26.68 -7.21
CA ASN A 216 -1.89 -26.51 -6.55
C ASN A 216 -3.01 -26.13 -7.53
N PHE A 217 -2.69 -25.39 -8.60
CA PHE A 217 -3.67 -24.90 -9.57
C PHE A 217 -3.57 -25.56 -10.95
N ALA A 218 -2.76 -26.62 -11.07
CA ALA A 218 -2.51 -27.34 -12.33
C ALA A 218 -2.08 -26.41 -13.49
N LEU A 219 -1.21 -25.44 -13.18
CA LEU A 219 -0.68 -24.46 -14.14
C LEU A 219 0.69 -24.89 -14.68
N LYS A 220 1.14 -24.24 -15.76
CA LYS A 220 2.47 -24.43 -16.37
C LYS A 220 3.21 -23.10 -16.51
N LEU A 221 3.32 -22.37 -15.40
CA LEU A 221 3.97 -21.08 -15.33
C LEU A 221 5.49 -21.25 -15.32
N THR A 222 6.20 -20.46 -16.11
CA THR A 222 7.66 -20.30 -16.03
C THR A 222 8.05 -19.17 -15.07
N ASN A 223 7.19 -18.16 -14.97
CA ASN A 223 7.36 -17.04 -14.07
C ASN A 223 5.99 -16.59 -13.53
N ALA A 224 5.96 -16.07 -12.31
CA ALA A 224 4.79 -15.43 -11.75
C ALA A 224 5.13 -14.47 -10.61
N PHE A 225 4.25 -13.50 -10.38
CA PHE A 225 4.19 -12.70 -9.16
C PHE A 225 2.73 -12.47 -8.77
N ILE A 226 2.48 -12.38 -7.47
CA ILE A 226 1.15 -12.05 -6.92
C ILE A 226 1.08 -10.53 -6.76
N PHE A 227 0.00 -9.90 -7.19
CA PHE A 227 -0.15 -8.44 -7.07
C PHE A 227 -1.35 -8.01 -6.23
N GLU A 228 -2.30 -8.91 -5.99
CA GLU A 228 -3.47 -8.62 -5.16
C GLU A 228 -3.97 -9.90 -4.48
N ILE A 229 -4.52 -9.74 -3.27
CA ILE A 229 -5.15 -10.80 -2.48
C ILE A 229 -6.41 -10.20 -1.86
N ASP A 230 -7.53 -10.87 -2.07
CA ASP A 230 -8.82 -10.57 -1.48
C ASP A 230 -9.35 -11.80 -0.73
N LYS A 231 -10.50 -11.67 -0.07
CA LYS A 231 -11.11 -12.74 0.72
C LYS A 231 -11.45 -14.01 -0.08
N GLU A 232 -11.55 -13.95 -1.41
CA GLU A 232 -11.94 -15.07 -2.28
C GLU A 232 -10.74 -15.74 -2.96
N GLY A 233 -9.60 -15.06 -3.03
CA GLY A 233 -8.41 -15.61 -3.67
C GLY A 233 -7.31 -14.59 -3.90
N LEU A 234 -6.45 -14.92 -4.85
CA LEU A 234 -5.31 -14.11 -5.22
C LEU A 234 -5.27 -13.86 -6.73
N TRP A 235 -4.62 -12.75 -7.06
CA TRP A 235 -4.39 -12.32 -8.42
C TRP A 235 -2.90 -12.37 -8.72
N ALA A 236 -2.55 -13.06 -9.79
CA ALA A 236 -1.18 -13.23 -10.23
C ALA A 236 -1.02 -12.77 -11.68
N MET A 237 0.16 -12.25 -12.01
CA MET A 237 0.63 -12.19 -13.39
C MET A 237 1.62 -13.33 -13.57
N GLY A 238 1.50 -14.08 -14.66
CA GLY A 238 2.44 -15.16 -14.96
C GLY A 238 2.66 -15.37 -16.44
N THR A 239 3.82 -15.95 -16.77
CA THR A 239 4.17 -16.36 -18.13
C THR A 239 4.03 -17.85 -18.27
N GLN A 240 3.56 -18.30 -19.43
CA GLN A 240 3.56 -19.70 -19.82
C GLN A 240 4.41 -19.86 -21.08
N GLU A 241 5.13 -20.98 -21.17
CA GLU A 241 5.73 -21.37 -22.44
C GLU A 241 4.62 -21.73 -23.42
N ASN A 242 4.49 -20.94 -24.48
CA ASN A 242 3.56 -21.22 -25.56
C ASN A 242 3.93 -22.53 -26.25
N LEU A 243 3.12 -23.58 -26.06
CA LEU A 243 3.22 -24.85 -26.79
C LEU A 243 2.84 -24.73 -28.29
N HIS A 244 2.42 -23.55 -28.76
CA HIS A 244 2.08 -23.28 -30.17
C HIS A 244 3.32 -23.04 -31.05
N GLY A 245 4.34 -23.89 -30.88
CA GLY A 245 5.50 -23.98 -31.78
C GLY A 245 5.34 -25.01 -32.90
N ASN A 246 4.13 -25.53 -33.14
CA ASN A 246 3.85 -26.40 -34.28
C ASN A 246 3.24 -25.60 -35.43
N SER A 247 4.11 -24.96 -36.23
CA SER A 247 4.11 -25.04 -37.71
C SER A 247 4.66 -23.77 -38.37
N SER A 248 5.99 -23.66 -38.46
CA SER A 248 6.72 -23.26 -39.69
C SER A 248 8.15 -22.92 -39.29
N GLY A 249 9.11 -23.69 -39.79
CA GLY A 249 10.53 -23.48 -39.51
C GLY A 249 11.01 -22.09 -39.90
N MET A 250 11.55 -21.38 -38.92
CA MET A 250 12.63 -20.39 -38.97
C MET A 250 12.62 -19.67 -37.61
N ASP A 251 13.69 -19.83 -36.83
CA ASP A 251 13.99 -19.12 -35.55
C ASP A 251 12.78 -18.55 -34.80
N GLY A 252 11.96 -19.45 -34.24
CA GLY A 252 10.85 -19.07 -33.39
C GLY A 252 11.36 -18.77 -31.98
N THR A 253 11.73 -17.51 -31.72
CA THR A 253 11.92 -17.04 -30.35
C THR A 253 10.64 -17.34 -29.57
N VAL A 254 10.72 -18.26 -28.59
CA VAL A 254 9.60 -18.58 -27.71
C VAL A 254 9.22 -17.29 -26.99
N ARG A 255 8.09 -16.69 -27.39
CA ARG A 255 7.62 -15.45 -26.80
C ARG A 255 6.79 -15.82 -25.58
N GLU A 256 7.40 -15.67 -24.41
CA GLU A 256 6.68 -15.68 -23.13
C GLU A 256 5.72 -14.48 -23.12
N GLU A 257 4.43 -14.77 -23.03
CA GLU A 257 3.40 -13.74 -22.88
C GLU A 257 2.93 -13.71 -21.44
N TRP A 258 2.86 -12.50 -20.88
CA TRP A 258 2.35 -12.29 -19.53
C TRP A 258 0.83 -12.30 -19.55
N THR A 259 0.26 -13.15 -18.71
CA THR A 259 -1.18 -13.32 -18.56
C THR A 259 -1.59 -13.10 -17.12
N GLU A 260 -2.76 -12.51 -16.94
CA GLU A 260 -3.37 -12.34 -15.63
C GLU A 260 -4.15 -13.59 -15.24
N LEU A 261 -4.01 -13.99 -13.98
CA LEU A 261 -4.56 -15.21 -13.43
C LEU A 261 -5.32 -14.88 -12.15
N ARG A 262 -6.60 -15.28 -12.11
CA ARG A 262 -7.40 -15.31 -10.89
C ARG A 262 -7.32 -16.71 -10.30
N LEU A 263 -6.79 -16.82 -9.09
CA LEU A 263 -6.60 -18.08 -8.37
C LEU A 263 -7.43 -18.06 -7.09
N GLU A 264 -8.57 -18.72 -7.11
CA GLU A 264 -9.49 -18.82 -5.97
C GLU A 264 -8.92 -19.74 -4.87
N PHE A 265 -9.18 -19.46 -3.60
CA PHE A 265 -8.68 -20.31 -2.51
C PHE A 265 -9.26 -21.73 -2.53
N GLY A 266 -10.43 -21.88 -3.15
CA GLY A 266 -11.19 -23.12 -3.27
C GLY A 266 -12.63 -22.80 -3.66
N LYS A 267 -13.40 -23.82 -4.05
CA LYS A 267 -14.78 -23.61 -4.52
C LYS A 267 -15.65 -23.00 -3.42
N GLY A 268 -15.95 -21.70 -3.54
CA GLY A 268 -16.73 -20.94 -2.56
C GLY A 268 -16.03 -20.74 -1.21
N GLN A 269 -14.72 -20.97 -1.14
CA GLN A 269 -13.94 -20.73 0.07
C GLN A 269 -13.66 -19.24 0.22
N VAL A 270 -13.92 -18.70 1.40
CA VAL A 270 -13.66 -17.30 1.74
C VAL A 270 -12.78 -17.26 2.99
N ILE A 271 -11.70 -16.50 2.93
CA ILE A 271 -10.80 -16.22 4.05
C ILE A 271 -11.16 -14.86 4.62
N GLN A 272 -11.50 -14.80 5.91
CA GLN A 272 -11.96 -13.55 6.55
C GLN A 272 -10.94 -13.00 7.55
N THR A 273 -9.99 -13.82 7.98
CA THR A 273 -9.03 -13.44 9.03
C THR A 273 -7.59 -13.59 8.56
N GLU A 274 -6.72 -12.78 9.17
CA GLU A 274 -5.27 -12.87 8.93
C GLU A 274 -4.71 -14.25 9.29
N GLN A 275 -5.19 -14.87 10.38
CA GLN A 275 -4.73 -16.19 10.81
C GLN A 275 -5.05 -17.29 9.78
N GLU A 276 -6.26 -17.28 9.21
CA GLU A 276 -6.64 -18.19 8.13
C GLU A 276 -5.76 -17.98 6.90
N MET A 277 -5.45 -16.72 6.56
CA MET A 277 -4.55 -16.40 5.46
C MET A 277 -3.12 -16.93 5.71
N GLU A 278 -2.60 -16.79 6.93
CA GLU A 278 -1.29 -17.37 7.29
C GLU A 278 -1.25 -18.88 7.11
N TRP A 279 -2.30 -19.57 7.53
CA TRP A 279 -2.41 -21.02 7.38
C TRP A 279 -2.47 -21.41 5.91
N TRP A 280 -3.23 -20.66 5.10
CA TRP A 280 -3.31 -20.88 3.67
C TRP A 280 -1.95 -20.72 2.98
N VAL A 281 -1.22 -19.63 3.26
CA VAL A 281 0.12 -19.40 2.68
C VAL A 281 1.13 -20.48 3.11
N ARG A 282 1.08 -20.91 4.38
CA ARG A 282 1.90 -22.03 4.87
C ARG A 282 1.55 -23.33 4.14
N GLY A 283 0.27 -23.56 3.83
CA GLY A 283 -0.17 -24.71 3.04
C GLY A 283 0.38 -24.68 1.62
N LEU A 284 0.23 -23.54 0.94
CA LEU A 284 0.73 -23.33 -0.43
C LEU A 284 2.24 -23.64 -0.52
N THR A 285 3.04 -23.08 0.38
CA THR A 285 4.50 -23.20 0.39
C THR A 285 5.02 -24.58 0.79
N LYS A 286 4.27 -25.32 1.62
CA LYS A 286 4.60 -26.70 1.99
C LYS A 286 4.36 -27.69 0.84
N LEU A 287 3.32 -27.46 0.04
CA LEU A 287 2.95 -28.37 -1.05
C LEU A 287 3.83 -28.19 -2.29
N GLY A 288 4.37 -27.00 -2.56
CA GLY A 288 5.29 -26.78 -3.69
C GLY A 288 6.77 -26.95 -3.38
N ALA A 289 7.13 -27.39 -2.17
CA ALA A 289 8.49 -27.81 -1.88
C ALA A 289 8.72 -29.20 -2.50
N PRO A 290 9.69 -29.38 -3.41
CA PRO A 290 10.17 -30.72 -3.72
C PRO A 290 10.57 -31.38 -2.40
N GLU A 291 10.26 -32.67 -2.20
CA GLU A 291 10.65 -33.47 -1.02
C GLU A 291 12.19 -33.69 -0.91
N MET A 292 12.99 -32.68 -1.23
CA MET A 292 14.44 -32.64 -1.11
C MET A 292 14.84 -31.54 -0.13
N SER A 293 14.49 -31.72 1.15
CA SER A 293 15.32 -31.35 2.31
C SER A 293 14.56 -31.58 3.63
N GLN A 294 14.17 -32.83 3.89
CA GLN A 294 14.13 -33.30 5.29
C GLN A 294 15.57 -33.55 5.78
N SER A 295 16.39 -32.51 5.79
CA SER A 295 17.72 -32.54 6.40
C SER A 295 17.91 -31.24 7.19
N ASN A 296 17.63 -31.35 8.49
CA ASN A 296 18.04 -30.45 9.56
C ASN A 296 17.85 -28.94 9.32
N SER A 297 16.60 -28.47 9.26
CA SER A 297 16.33 -27.08 9.64
C SER A 297 16.42 -26.98 11.17
N GLN A 298 17.57 -26.48 11.66
CA GLN A 298 17.71 -26.01 13.02
C GLN A 298 16.62 -24.97 13.32
N VAL A 299 16.14 -24.99 14.56
CA VAL A 299 15.05 -24.19 15.13
C VAL A 299 15.36 -22.67 15.13
N GLU A 300 16.51 -22.24 14.63
CA GLU A 300 16.99 -20.85 14.70
C GLU A 300 16.44 -19.93 13.60
N ASP A 301 16.02 -20.44 12.43
CA ASP A 301 15.46 -19.60 11.35
C ASP A 301 13.99 -19.18 11.58
N ALA A 302 13.33 -19.73 12.60
CA ALA A 302 11.98 -19.36 13.01
C ALA A 302 11.95 -18.21 14.04
N GLY A 303 13.11 -17.68 14.43
CA GLY A 303 13.25 -16.67 15.48
C GLY A 303 13.33 -15.21 15.01
N MET A 304 13.31 -14.93 13.71
CA MET A 304 13.29 -13.55 13.23
C MET A 304 11.88 -12.99 13.30
N ASN A 305 11.60 -12.24 14.35
CA ASN A 305 10.39 -11.47 14.50
C ASN A 305 10.34 -10.43 13.36
N PRO A 306 9.24 -10.29 12.60
CA PRO A 306 9.12 -9.31 11.52
C PRO A 306 9.23 -7.84 11.98
N GLU A 307 9.22 -7.59 13.28
CA GLU A 307 9.33 -6.27 13.91
C GLU A 307 10.79 -5.81 14.13
N ASP A 308 11.78 -6.69 13.94
CA ASP A 308 13.21 -6.35 14.16
C ASP A 308 13.88 -5.64 12.97
N TYR A 309 13.15 -5.36 11.89
CA TYR A 309 13.64 -4.53 10.78
C TYR A 309 13.13 -3.10 10.92
N ASP A 310 13.97 -2.28 11.54
CA ASP A 310 13.91 -0.83 11.73
C ASP A 310 13.30 -0.13 10.50
N TYR A 311 12.05 0.33 10.62
CA TYR A 311 11.40 1.23 9.66
C TYR A 311 12.03 2.62 9.81
N ARG A 312 13.21 2.80 9.22
CA ARG A 312 13.79 4.12 8.97
C ARG A 312 14.09 4.24 7.49
N HIS A 313 13.27 5.07 6.85
CA HIS A 313 13.45 5.63 5.50
C HIS A 313 13.34 4.63 4.34
N ILE A 314 12.26 4.75 3.56
CA ILE A 314 12.23 5.28 2.18
C ILE A 314 10.77 5.61 1.83
#